data_AF-A0A645CRY1-F1
#
_entry.id   AF-A0A645CRY1-F1
#
_cell.length_a   1.000
_cell.length_b   1.000
_cell.length_c   1.000
_cell.angle_alpha   90.00
_cell.angle_beta   90.00
_cell.angle_gamma   90.00
#
_symmetry.space_group_name_H-M   'P 1'
#
loop_
_entity.id
_entity.type
_entity.pdbx_description
1 polymer ?
#
loop_
_entity_poly.entity_id
_entity_poly.type
_entity_poly.pdbx_seq_one_letter_code
_entity_poly.pdbx_strand_id
1 'polypeptide(L)'
;MVTFSYAHVPWVNKDMLKLEKAGLPETEEKSNMYRRAAATLSERGYVPVGLDHFVQPDDSLHVALQNGLLHRNFQGYCTRATTGQVYAFGVTAISQLAAAYSQNIRDVQEYIDKASQGELPVMRGYVLNEQEQLAREVITTFMCNNRLNWKELSLHIGMPVDGIMDRLAFDRHKLEEMADDGLITYSPEEISITESGTLFIRNVAAVFDPLMRGGSEKSFSKPV
;
A
#
# COMPACT_ATOMS: atom_id res chain seq x y z
N MET A 1 4.05 -3.68 16.70
CA MET A 1 2.66 -3.39 17.12
C MET A 1 1.95 -2.65 15.99
N VAL A 2 0.66 -2.91 15.79
CA VAL A 2 -0.14 -2.28 14.73
C VAL A 2 -1.37 -1.61 15.33
N THR A 3 -1.67 -0.38 14.92
CA THR A 3 -2.79 0.43 15.43
C THR A 3 -3.79 0.74 14.32
N PHE A 4 -4.69 -0.20 14.03
CA PHE A 4 -5.68 -0.04 12.96
C PHE A 4 -6.76 0.99 13.31
N SER A 5 -7.10 1.83 12.33
CA SER A 5 -8.33 2.63 12.39
C SER A 5 -9.55 1.76 12.06
N TYR A 6 -10.59 1.84 12.88
CA TYR A 6 -11.83 1.11 12.63
C TYR A 6 -12.54 1.63 11.38
N ALA A 7 -12.60 0.80 10.34
CA ALA A 7 -13.36 1.04 9.13
C ALA A 7 -14.83 0.62 9.33
N HIS A 8 -15.73 1.60 9.34
CA HIS A 8 -17.15 1.37 9.52
C HIS A 8 -17.85 1.21 8.17
N VAL A 9 -18.22 -0.03 7.82
CA VAL A 9 -18.77 -0.40 6.50
C VAL A 9 -20.01 -1.30 6.64
N PRO A 10 -21.13 -0.81 7.22
CA PRO A 10 -22.31 -1.62 7.52
C PRO A 10 -22.99 -2.22 6.29
N TRP A 11 -22.75 -1.66 5.10
CA TRP A 11 -23.22 -2.23 3.83
C TRP A 11 -22.48 -3.51 3.42
N VAL A 12 -21.27 -3.74 3.94
CA VAL A 12 -20.49 -4.98 3.76
C VAL A 12 -20.80 -5.96 4.89
N ASN A 13 -20.79 -5.49 6.14
CA ASN A 13 -21.07 -6.31 7.31
C ASN A 13 -22.14 -5.66 8.19
N LYS A 14 -23.38 -6.18 8.11
CA LYS A 14 -24.53 -5.65 8.84
C LYS A 14 -24.39 -5.72 10.37
N ASP A 15 -23.52 -6.59 10.90
CA ASP A 15 -23.28 -6.65 12.34
C ASP A 15 -22.69 -5.34 12.89
N MET A 16 -22.04 -4.54 12.05
CA MET A 16 -21.50 -3.24 12.45
C MET A 16 -22.59 -2.23 12.86
N LEU A 17 -23.84 -2.40 12.41
CA LEU A 17 -24.99 -1.57 12.83
C LEU A 17 -25.25 -1.63 14.33
N LYS A 18 -24.80 -2.69 15.01
CA LYS A 18 -24.89 -2.80 16.48
C LYS A 18 -24.05 -1.70 17.17
N LEU A 19 -22.94 -1.30 16.57
CA LEU A 19 -22.04 -0.27 17.10
C LEU A 19 -22.61 1.14 16.93
N GLU A 20 -23.41 1.40 15.90
CA GLU A 20 -24.08 2.69 15.72
C GLU A 20 -24.98 3.03 16.92
N LYS A 21 -25.60 2.02 17.54
CA LYS A 21 -26.42 2.20 18.75
C LYS A 21 -25.61 2.63 19.97
N ALA A 22 -24.34 2.23 20.04
CA ALA A 22 -23.42 2.61 21.13
C ALA A 22 -22.77 3.99 20.88
N GLY A 23 -22.84 4.50 19.65
CA GLY A 23 -22.07 5.65 19.20
C GLY A 23 -20.66 5.27 18.77
N LEU A 24 -20.14 6.00 17.78
CA LEU A 24 -18.76 5.88 17.32
C LEU A 24 -18.01 7.18 17.62
N PRO A 25 -16.72 7.12 17.97
CA PRO A 25 -15.92 8.33 18.15
C PRO A 25 -15.90 9.18 16.88
N GLU A 26 -16.03 10.49 17.06
CA GLU A 26 -15.91 11.47 15.99
C GLU A 26 -14.48 11.49 15.41
N THR A 27 -14.30 12.06 14.22
CA THR A 27 -13.00 12.08 13.52
C THR A 27 -11.89 12.72 14.36
N GLU A 28 -12.19 13.81 15.07
CA GLU A 28 -11.22 14.49 15.93
C GLU A 28 -10.79 13.59 17.10
N GLU A 29 -11.73 12.89 17.72
CA GLU A 29 -11.46 11.97 18.82
C GLU A 29 -10.61 10.79 18.35
N LYS A 30 -10.93 10.19 17.19
CA LYS A 30 -10.09 9.16 16.56
C LYS A 30 -8.67 9.65 16.30
N SER A 31 -8.51 10.87 15.81
CA SER A 31 -7.20 11.47 15.58
C SER A 31 -6.42 11.63 16.90
N ASN A 32 -7.07 12.10 17.96
CA ASN A 32 -6.48 12.22 19.28
C ASN A 32 -6.10 10.86 19.88
N MET A 33 -6.90 9.81 19.69
CA MET A 33 -6.57 8.44 20.10
C MET A 33 -5.28 7.96 19.41
N TYR A 34 -5.17 8.16 18.09
CA TYR A 34 -3.97 7.79 17.34
C TYR A 34 -2.73 8.54 17.83
N ARG A 35 -2.80 9.88 17.98
CA ARG A 35 -1.67 10.69 18.47
C ARG A 35 -1.21 10.23 19.84
N ARG A 36 -2.13 9.93 20.76
CA ARG A 36 -1.80 9.41 22.10
C ARG A 36 -1.14 8.04 22.03
N ALA A 37 -1.66 7.13 21.19
CA ALA A 37 -1.07 5.81 21.00
C ALA A 37 0.35 5.90 20.43
N ALA A 38 0.54 6.73 19.40
CA ALA A 38 1.84 6.98 18.78
C ALA A 38 2.86 7.57 19.78
N ALA A 39 2.47 8.62 20.52
CA ALA A 39 3.33 9.22 21.55
C ALA A 39 3.72 8.20 22.63
N THR A 40 2.75 7.45 23.16
CA THR A 40 2.99 6.41 24.17
C THR A 40 3.94 5.31 23.66
N LEU A 41 3.84 4.98 22.37
CA LEU A 41 4.71 3.99 21.74
C LEU A 41 6.14 4.49 21.58
N SER A 42 6.28 5.72 21.10
CA SER A 42 7.57 6.39 20.97
C SER A 42 8.27 6.58 22.32
N GLU A 43 7.54 6.95 23.37
CA GLU A 43 8.06 7.03 24.75
C GLU A 43 8.58 5.68 25.26
N ARG A 44 8.05 4.56 24.74
CA ARG A 44 8.50 3.20 25.05
C ARG A 44 9.56 2.66 24.07
N GLY A 45 10.10 3.52 23.20
CA GLY A 45 11.19 3.18 22.30
C GLY A 45 10.77 2.51 20.99
N TYR A 46 9.47 2.46 20.68
CA TYR A 46 9.01 1.99 19.37
C TYR A 46 9.09 3.11 18.33
N VAL A 47 9.53 2.76 17.12
CA VAL A 47 9.66 3.68 15.98
C VAL A 47 8.58 3.38 14.93
N PRO A 48 8.00 4.42 14.29
CA PRO A 48 7.06 4.22 13.20
C PRO A 48 7.77 3.71 11.94
N VAL A 49 7.13 2.78 11.24
CA VAL A 49 7.57 2.27 9.92
C VAL A 49 6.60 2.67 8.81
N GLY A 50 5.36 2.97 9.17
CA GLY A 50 4.31 3.41 8.26
C GLY A 50 3.11 3.92 9.04
N LEU A 51 1.98 4.09 8.35
CA LEU A 51 0.78 4.75 8.90
C LEU A 51 0.33 4.20 10.27
N ASP A 52 0.36 2.89 10.46
CA ASP A 52 -0.18 2.20 11.63
C ASP A 52 0.80 1.20 12.28
N HIS A 53 2.03 1.09 11.78
CA HIS A 53 3.00 0.09 12.21
C HIS A 53 4.15 0.70 13.03
N PHE A 54 4.38 0.15 14.22
CA PHE A 54 5.44 0.53 15.14
C PHE A 54 6.28 -0.68 15.51
N VAL A 55 7.60 -0.57 15.42
CA VAL A 55 8.55 -1.67 15.66
C VAL A 55 9.69 -1.22 16.58
N GLN A 56 10.53 -2.14 17.03
CA GLN A 56 11.76 -1.77 17.75
C GLN A 56 12.80 -1.19 16.77
N PRO A 57 13.75 -0.35 17.23
CA PRO A 57 14.73 0.27 16.35
C PRO A 57 15.64 -0.72 15.61
N ASP A 58 15.85 -1.91 16.16
CA ASP A 58 16.64 -3.00 15.57
C ASP A 58 15.79 -3.98 14.74
N ASP A 59 14.48 -3.76 14.62
CA ASP A 59 13.59 -4.58 13.81
C ASP A 59 13.96 -4.48 12.32
N SER A 60 13.93 -5.62 11.64
CA SER A 60 14.19 -5.74 10.21
C SER A 60 13.38 -4.77 9.34
N LEU A 61 12.16 -4.41 9.73
CA LEU A 61 11.32 -3.45 9.01
C LEU A 61 11.83 -2.02 9.15
N HIS A 62 12.30 -1.64 10.35
CA HIS A 62 12.90 -0.33 10.55
C HIS A 62 14.22 -0.21 9.77
N VAL A 63 15.06 -1.23 9.85
CA VAL A 63 16.31 -1.31 9.07
C VAL A 63 16.01 -1.23 7.57
N ALA A 64 15.00 -1.96 7.09
CA ALA A 64 14.59 -1.90 5.69
C ALA A 64 14.14 -0.49 5.28
N LEU A 65 13.32 0.18 6.10
CA LEU A 65 12.87 1.56 5.85
C LEU A 65 14.05 2.53 5.73
N GLN A 66 14.99 2.49 6.68
CA GLN A 66 16.18 3.37 6.66
C GLN A 66 17.01 3.18 5.38
N ASN A 67 17.04 1.96 4.83
CA ASN A 67 17.79 1.64 3.62
C ASN A 67 16.97 1.79 2.33
N GLY A 68 15.69 2.20 2.38
CA GLY A 68 14.83 2.26 1.19
C GLY A 68 14.42 0.89 0.64
N LEU A 69 14.47 -0.15 1.47
CA LEU A 69 14.21 -1.55 1.14
C LEU A 69 12.93 -2.08 1.80
N LEU A 70 12.11 -1.20 2.39
CA LEU A 70 10.81 -1.59 2.91
C LEU A 70 9.89 -1.93 1.74
N HIS A 71 9.14 -3.01 1.91
CA HIS A 71 8.20 -3.53 0.93
C HIS A 71 6.86 -3.83 1.61
N ARG A 72 5.86 -4.21 0.82
CA ARG A 72 4.56 -4.68 1.33
C ARG A 72 3.94 -5.76 0.46
N ASN A 73 3.14 -6.62 1.08
CA ASN A 73 2.23 -7.53 0.39
C ASN A 73 0.82 -7.41 1.00
N PHE A 74 -0.09 -8.33 0.67
CA PHE A 74 -1.46 -8.31 1.19
C PHE A 74 -1.57 -8.39 2.73
N GLN A 75 -0.56 -8.92 3.42
CA GLN A 75 -0.54 -9.02 4.89
C GLN A 75 -0.01 -7.76 5.59
N GLY A 76 0.70 -6.88 4.88
CA GLY A 76 1.29 -5.67 5.46
C GLY A 76 2.73 -5.44 5.02
N TYR A 77 3.46 -4.67 5.82
CA TYR A 77 4.86 -4.38 5.59
C TYR A 77 5.74 -5.62 5.75
N CYS A 78 6.75 -5.72 4.90
CA CYS A 78 7.74 -6.79 4.87
C CYS A 78 9.07 -6.25 4.36
N THR A 79 10.14 -7.03 4.50
CA THR A 79 11.39 -6.70 3.82
C THR A 79 11.36 -7.23 2.41
N ARG A 80 11.98 -6.52 1.46
CA ARG A 80 12.07 -7.00 0.07
C ARG A 80 12.79 -8.35 -0.04
N ALA A 81 13.79 -8.59 0.81
CA ALA A 81 14.53 -9.85 0.88
C ALA A 81 13.63 -11.06 1.23
N THR A 82 12.52 -10.83 1.93
CA THR A 82 11.59 -11.90 2.35
C THR A 82 10.37 -12.02 1.44
N THR A 83 10.23 -11.17 0.41
CA THR A 83 9.03 -11.12 -0.44
C THR A 83 9.38 -11.19 -1.91
N GLY A 84 9.36 -12.41 -2.46
CA GLY A 84 9.44 -12.66 -3.91
C GLY A 84 8.05 -12.86 -4.53
N GLN A 85 7.41 -13.98 -4.19
CA GLN A 85 6.04 -14.28 -4.59
C GLN A 85 5.29 -14.81 -3.37
N VAL A 86 4.01 -14.48 -3.26
CA VAL A 86 3.13 -14.91 -2.17
C VAL A 86 2.14 -15.92 -2.73
N TYR A 87 2.26 -17.17 -2.28
CA TYR A 87 1.33 -18.25 -2.57
C TYR A 87 0.40 -18.43 -1.37
N ALA A 88 -0.88 -18.14 -1.56
CA ALA A 88 -1.85 -18.15 -0.49
C ALA A 88 -2.83 -19.32 -0.61
N PHE A 89 -3.10 -19.97 0.51
CA PHE A 89 -3.97 -21.15 0.61
C PHE A 89 -5.18 -20.87 1.50
N GLY A 90 -6.26 -21.60 1.26
CA GLY A 90 -7.52 -21.44 1.98
C GLY A 90 -8.52 -20.55 1.23
N VAL A 91 -9.73 -20.51 1.78
CA VAL A 91 -10.81 -19.66 1.26
C VAL A 91 -10.41 -18.19 1.27
N THR A 92 -10.89 -17.43 0.30
CA THR A 92 -10.67 -15.98 0.13
C THR A 92 -9.22 -15.54 -0.10
N ALA A 93 -8.25 -16.45 0.07
CA ALA A 93 -6.82 -16.18 0.04
C ALA A 93 -6.39 -15.54 -1.28
N ILE A 94 -5.47 -14.57 -1.21
CA ILE A 94 -4.96 -13.84 -2.37
C ILE A 94 -3.49 -14.13 -2.54
N SER A 95 -3.13 -14.70 -3.69
CA SER A 95 -1.73 -14.84 -4.10
C SER A 95 -1.29 -13.59 -4.86
N GLN A 96 -0.06 -13.17 -4.60
CA GLN A 96 0.61 -12.08 -5.29
C GLN A 96 1.85 -12.65 -5.99
N LEU A 97 1.78 -12.76 -7.30
CA LEU A 97 2.83 -13.31 -8.15
C LEU A 97 3.56 -12.19 -8.89
N ALA A 98 4.63 -12.56 -9.59
CA ALA A 98 5.44 -11.61 -10.35
C ALA A 98 4.61 -10.79 -11.35
N ALA A 99 3.75 -11.44 -12.14
CA ALA A 99 2.93 -10.77 -13.16
C ALA A 99 1.42 -10.98 -12.98
N ALA A 100 0.98 -11.46 -11.81
CA ALA A 100 -0.43 -11.74 -11.60
C ALA A 100 -0.87 -11.68 -10.14
N TYR A 101 -2.16 -11.47 -9.94
CA TYR A 101 -2.86 -11.74 -8.69
C TYR A 101 -3.87 -12.86 -8.93
N SER A 102 -4.07 -13.72 -7.95
CA SER A 102 -5.16 -14.70 -7.97
C SER A 102 -5.85 -14.73 -6.62
N GLN A 103 -7.17 -14.91 -6.63
CA GLN A 103 -7.96 -15.03 -5.41
C GLN A 103 -8.70 -16.36 -5.41
N ASN A 104 -8.58 -17.09 -4.32
CA ASN A 104 -9.30 -18.34 -4.09
C ASN A 104 -10.78 -18.09 -3.87
N ILE A 105 -11.56 -19.16 -4.06
CA ILE A 105 -13.00 -19.21 -3.81
C ILE A 105 -13.32 -18.76 -2.38
N ARG A 106 -14.41 -18.02 -2.24
CA ARG A 106 -14.87 -17.46 -0.96
C ARG A 106 -15.72 -18.45 -0.17
N ASP A 107 -16.49 -19.27 -0.87
CA ASP A 107 -17.32 -20.31 -0.25
C ASP A 107 -16.45 -21.47 0.23
N VAL A 108 -16.72 -21.93 1.45
CA VAL A 108 -15.93 -23.00 2.09
C VAL A 108 -16.18 -24.34 1.42
N GLN A 109 -17.43 -24.65 1.09
CA GLN A 109 -17.77 -25.94 0.50
C GLN A 109 -17.22 -26.05 -0.92
N GLU A 110 -17.45 -25.03 -1.74
CA GLU A 110 -16.95 -24.99 -3.12
C GLU A 110 -15.41 -25.05 -3.19
N TYR A 111 -14.71 -24.36 -2.26
CA TYR A 111 -13.26 -24.46 -2.14
C TYR A 111 -12.80 -25.89 -1.83
N ILE A 112 -13.43 -26.55 -0.85
CA ILE A 112 -13.10 -27.92 -0.45
C ILE A 112 -13.38 -28.90 -1.59
N ASP A 113 -14.52 -28.76 -2.27
CA ASP A 113 -14.93 -29.65 -3.35
C ASP A 113 -13.92 -29.60 -4.52
N LYS A 114 -13.55 -28.38 -4.96
CA LYS A 114 -12.53 -28.21 -6.02
C LYS A 114 -11.18 -28.77 -5.60
N ALA A 115 -10.70 -28.40 -4.40
CA ALA A 115 -9.41 -28.85 -3.92
C ALA A 115 -9.36 -30.38 -3.80
N SER A 116 -10.44 -31.02 -3.35
CA SER A 116 -10.54 -32.48 -3.20
C SER A 116 -10.56 -33.22 -4.55
N GLN A 117 -10.97 -32.54 -5.62
CA GLN A 117 -10.95 -33.07 -6.99
C GLN A 117 -9.60 -32.84 -7.70
N GLY A 118 -8.62 -32.21 -7.03
CA GLY A 118 -7.33 -31.85 -7.62
C GLY A 118 -7.41 -30.62 -8.54
N GLU A 119 -8.51 -29.86 -8.50
CA GLU A 119 -8.65 -28.60 -9.23
C GLU A 119 -8.11 -27.43 -8.40
N LEU A 120 -7.52 -26.43 -9.07
CA LEU A 120 -7.13 -25.19 -8.40
C LEU A 120 -8.37 -24.40 -7.98
N PRO A 121 -8.57 -24.09 -6.68
CA PRO A 121 -9.78 -23.42 -6.20
C PRO A 121 -9.72 -21.89 -6.40
N VAL A 122 -9.35 -21.46 -7.60
CA VAL A 122 -9.19 -20.05 -7.98
C VAL A 122 -10.51 -19.51 -8.54
N MET A 123 -11.03 -18.45 -7.92
CA MET A 123 -12.28 -17.79 -8.34
C MET A 123 -12.03 -16.72 -9.40
N ARG A 124 -10.93 -15.97 -9.28
CA ARG A 124 -10.57 -14.91 -10.23
C ARG A 124 -9.07 -14.62 -10.18
N GLY A 125 -8.56 -14.04 -11.27
CA GLY A 125 -7.21 -13.53 -11.34
C GLY A 125 -7.12 -12.23 -12.14
N TYR A 126 -5.98 -11.56 -12.02
CA TYR A 126 -5.62 -10.37 -12.77
C TYR A 126 -4.19 -10.51 -13.25
N VAL A 127 -3.98 -10.52 -14.56
CA VAL A 127 -2.64 -10.56 -15.17
C VAL A 127 -2.20 -9.13 -15.44
N LEU A 128 -1.04 -8.77 -14.94
CA LEU A 128 -0.43 -7.46 -15.09
C LEU A 128 0.36 -7.41 -16.39
N ASN A 129 0.07 -6.44 -17.24
CA ASN A 129 0.97 -6.10 -18.34
C ASN A 129 2.26 -5.43 -17.80
N GLU A 130 3.25 -5.25 -18.65
CA GLU A 130 4.55 -4.69 -18.24
C GLU A 130 4.47 -3.27 -17.65
N GLN A 131 3.58 -2.41 -18.19
CA GLN A 131 3.37 -1.07 -17.65
C GLN A 131 2.76 -1.12 -16.26
N GLU A 132 1.81 -2.04 -16.02
CA GLU A 132 1.20 -2.24 -14.71
C GLU A 132 2.16 -2.86 -13.70
N GLN A 133 3.03 -3.78 -14.14
CA GLN A 133 4.10 -4.33 -13.29
C GLN A 133 5.08 -3.22 -12.86
N LEU A 134 5.46 -2.34 -13.79
CA LEU A 134 6.30 -1.18 -13.51
C LEU A 134 5.61 -0.18 -12.57
N ALA A 135 4.35 0.16 -12.84
CA ALA A 135 3.57 1.05 -11.99
C ALA A 135 3.45 0.48 -10.57
N ARG A 136 3.16 -0.82 -10.43
CA ARG A 136 3.12 -1.51 -9.13
C ARG A 136 4.44 -1.36 -8.39
N GLU A 137 5.56 -1.55 -9.06
CA GLU A 137 6.89 -1.46 -8.47
C GLU A 137 7.20 -0.04 -7.97
N VAL A 138 6.93 0.96 -8.80
CA VAL A 138 7.13 2.39 -8.49
C VAL A 138 6.25 2.83 -7.33
N ILE A 139 4.94 2.54 -7.40
CA ILE A 139 3.97 2.88 -6.36
C ILE A 139 4.32 2.19 -5.04
N THR A 140 4.67 0.90 -5.09
CA THR A 140 5.03 0.14 -3.88
C THR A 140 6.27 0.73 -3.23
N THR A 141 7.31 1.01 -4.02
CA THR A 141 8.55 1.62 -3.54
C THR A 141 8.27 2.96 -2.88
N PHE A 142 7.55 3.85 -3.56
CA PHE A 142 7.21 5.16 -3.05
C PHE A 142 6.36 5.11 -1.77
N MET A 143 5.28 4.32 -1.76
CA MET A 143 4.41 4.23 -0.58
C MET A 143 5.06 3.56 0.64
N CYS A 144 6.04 2.67 0.43
CA CYS A 144 6.73 2.03 1.56
C CYS A 144 7.86 2.89 2.10
N ASN A 145 8.59 3.58 1.23
CA ASN A 145 9.83 4.25 1.63
C ASN A 145 9.69 5.76 1.72
N ASN A 146 8.49 6.30 1.45
CA ASN A 146 8.19 7.74 1.44
C ASN A 146 9.08 8.55 0.48
N ARG A 147 9.81 7.85 -0.38
CA ARG A 147 10.73 8.40 -1.37
C ARG A 147 10.86 7.46 -2.55
N LEU A 148 11.30 8.02 -3.67
CA LEU A 148 11.61 7.31 -4.89
C LEU A 148 12.82 7.95 -5.54
N ASN A 149 13.95 7.24 -5.50
CA ASN A 149 15.16 7.62 -6.23
C ASN A 149 15.19 6.89 -7.58
N TRP A 150 15.24 7.64 -8.68
CA TRP A 150 15.12 7.07 -10.01
C TRP A 150 16.32 6.19 -10.39
N LYS A 151 17.53 6.53 -9.92
CA LYS A 151 18.75 5.75 -10.20
C LYS A 151 18.73 4.42 -9.45
N GLU A 152 18.34 4.43 -8.17
CA GLU A 152 18.17 3.20 -7.36
C GLU A 152 17.12 2.28 -8.01
N LEU A 153 15.97 2.83 -8.40
CA LEU A 153 14.92 2.08 -9.07
C LEU A 153 15.38 1.52 -10.42
N SER A 154 16.11 2.30 -11.22
CA SER A 154 16.66 1.89 -12.52
C SER A 154 17.58 0.69 -12.39
N LEU A 155 18.50 0.71 -11.43
CA LEU A 155 19.39 -0.42 -11.13
C LEU A 155 18.61 -1.64 -10.67
N HIS A 156 17.58 -1.44 -9.84
CA HIS A 156 16.76 -2.53 -9.34
C HIS A 156 15.95 -3.23 -10.43
N ILE A 157 15.31 -2.45 -11.30
CA ILE A 157 14.44 -2.96 -12.37
C ILE A 157 15.26 -3.46 -13.58
N GLY A 158 16.50 -2.97 -13.74
CA GLY A 158 17.31 -3.25 -14.93
C GLY A 158 16.82 -2.48 -16.15
N MET A 159 16.23 -1.30 -15.96
CA MET A 159 15.70 -0.44 -17.03
C MET A 159 16.26 0.99 -16.86
N PRO A 160 16.71 1.67 -17.93
CA PRO A 160 17.16 3.06 -17.84
C PRO A 160 16.07 3.99 -17.29
N VAL A 161 16.47 5.04 -16.57
CA VAL A 161 15.55 6.03 -15.97
C VAL A 161 14.56 6.59 -17.01
N ASP A 162 15.05 7.01 -18.16
CA ASP A 162 14.19 7.54 -19.24
C ASP A 162 13.18 6.49 -19.72
N GLY A 163 13.60 5.23 -19.84
CA GLY A 163 12.71 4.12 -20.18
C GLY A 163 11.61 3.88 -19.15
N ILE A 164 11.93 4.03 -17.86
CA ILE A 164 10.93 3.95 -16.78
C ILE A 164 9.92 5.09 -16.90
N MET A 165 10.41 6.33 -17.05
CA MET A 165 9.55 7.52 -17.14
C MET A 165 8.65 7.46 -18.38
N ASP A 166 9.18 7.07 -19.53
CA ASP A 166 8.43 6.92 -20.78
C ASP A 166 7.39 5.81 -20.71
N ARG A 167 7.76 4.65 -20.13
CA ARG A 167 6.84 3.52 -20.00
C ARG A 167 5.72 3.82 -19.02
N LEU A 168 6.02 4.50 -17.91
CA LEU A 168 4.98 4.97 -17.01
C LEU A 168 4.11 6.00 -17.71
N ALA A 169 4.68 7.00 -18.39
CA ALA A 169 3.97 8.12 -19.00
C ALA A 169 3.10 8.90 -18.00
N PHE A 170 3.63 9.15 -16.79
CA PHE A 170 2.94 9.92 -15.75
C PHE A 170 2.97 11.43 -16.04
N ASP A 171 2.01 12.15 -15.48
CA ASP A 171 1.88 13.59 -15.65
C ASP A 171 2.83 14.32 -14.69
N ARG A 172 3.92 14.87 -15.23
CA ARG A 172 4.94 15.60 -14.44
C ARG A 172 4.38 16.90 -13.85
N HIS A 173 3.43 17.54 -14.51
CA HIS A 173 2.84 18.80 -14.04
C HIS A 173 2.13 18.61 -12.70
N LYS A 174 1.46 17.46 -12.50
CA LYS A 174 0.83 17.14 -11.21
C LYS A 174 1.84 17.02 -10.07
N LEU A 175 3.05 16.52 -10.35
CA LEU A 175 4.10 16.47 -9.34
C LEU A 175 4.66 17.86 -9.05
N GLU A 176 4.75 18.72 -10.06
CA GLU A 176 5.13 20.13 -9.89
C GLU A 176 4.11 20.87 -9.01
N GLU A 177 2.81 20.75 -9.29
CA GLU A 177 1.73 21.31 -8.46
C GLU A 177 1.82 20.82 -7.00
N MET A 178 1.99 19.51 -6.79
CA MET A 178 2.13 18.94 -5.45
C MET A 178 3.41 19.41 -4.74
N ALA A 179 4.48 19.70 -5.48
CA ALA A 179 5.71 20.25 -4.93
C ALA A 179 5.56 21.72 -4.55
N ASP A 180 4.87 22.51 -5.38
CA ASP A 180 4.53 23.91 -5.11
C ASP A 180 3.61 24.04 -3.88
N ASP A 181 2.70 23.09 -3.68
CA ASP A 181 1.87 22.96 -2.48
C ASP A 181 2.66 22.46 -1.25
N GLY A 182 3.94 22.11 -1.42
CA GLY A 182 4.82 21.63 -0.33
C GLY A 182 4.49 20.22 0.15
N LEU A 183 3.79 19.41 -0.64
CA LEU A 183 3.45 18.01 -0.30
C LEU A 183 4.61 17.05 -0.60
N ILE A 184 5.44 17.38 -1.60
CA ILE A 184 6.62 16.60 -1.96
C ILE A 184 7.81 17.52 -2.22
N THR A 185 9.01 16.98 -2.06
CA THR A 185 10.19 17.51 -2.75
C THR A 185 10.33 16.78 -4.07
N TYR A 186 10.44 17.53 -5.17
CA TYR A 186 10.54 16.96 -6.51
C TYR A 186 11.79 17.47 -7.23
N SER A 187 12.60 16.54 -7.72
CA SER A 187 13.81 16.82 -8.51
C SER A 187 13.94 15.80 -9.64
N PRO A 188 14.87 16.01 -10.60
CA PRO A 188 15.15 15.02 -11.63
C PRO A 188 15.66 13.67 -11.11
N GLU A 189 16.22 13.62 -9.90
CA GLU A 189 16.83 12.41 -9.33
C GLU A 189 15.90 11.68 -8.34
N GLU A 190 15.09 12.43 -7.60
CA GLU A 190 14.29 11.91 -6.50
C GLU A 190 12.97 12.65 -6.31
N ILE A 191 11.96 11.89 -5.85
CA ILE A 191 10.71 12.37 -5.28
C ILE A 191 10.62 11.90 -3.83
N SER A 192 10.36 12.80 -2.89
CA SER A 192 10.20 12.46 -1.46
C SER A 192 8.99 13.17 -0.86
N ILE A 193 8.26 12.49 0.02
CA ILE A 193 7.14 13.07 0.74
C ILE A 193 7.65 14.04 1.81
N THR A 194 6.98 15.18 1.98
CA THR A 194 7.24 16.07 3.11
C THR A 194 6.44 15.62 4.33
N GLU A 195 6.72 16.22 5.49
CA GLU A 195 5.93 15.98 6.70
C GLU A 195 4.44 16.32 6.48
N SER A 196 4.15 17.49 5.89
CA SER A 196 2.80 17.91 5.51
C SER A 196 2.16 17.01 4.44
N GLY A 197 2.97 16.44 3.54
CA GLY A 197 2.53 15.55 2.48
C GLY A 197 2.14 14.15 2.93
N THR A 198 2.51 13.72 4.14
CA THR A 198 2.32 12.32 4.60
C THR A 198 0.87 11.84 4.47
N LEU A 199 -0.11 12.71 4.73
CA LEU A 199 -1.55 12.39 4.60
C LEU A 199 -2.00 12.23 3.13
N PHE A 200 -1.25 12.79 2.19
CA PHE A 200 -1.53 12.81 0.74
C PHE A 200 -0.70 11.81 -0.05
N ILE A 201 0.07 10.93 0.60
CA ILE A 201 0.94 9.96 -0.07
C ILE A 201 0.22 9.13 -1.15
N ARG A 202 -1.06 8.80 -0.93
CA ARG A 202 -1.89 8.06 -1.88
C ARG A 202 -2.22 8.89 -3.13
N ASN A 203 -2.40 10.19 -2.97
CA ASN A 203 -2.66 11.12 -4.08
C ASN A 203 -1.42 11.22 -4.97
N VAL A 204 -0.23 11.32 -4.35
CA VAL A 204 1.04 11.33 -5.10
C VAL A 204 1.25 9.99 -5.81
N ALA A 205 1.04 8.87 -5.10
CA ALA A 205 1.18 7.53 -5.68
C ALA A 205 0.26 7.30 -6.89
N ALA A 206 -0.97 7.85 -6.86
CA ALA A 206 -1.93 7.75 -7.95
C ALA A 206 -1.45 8.41 -9.26
N VAL A 207 -0.50 9.35 -9.21
CA VAL A 207 0.09 9.95 -10.42
C VAL A 207 0.82 8.91 -11.28
N PHE A 208 1.39 7.88 -10.65
CA PHE A 208 2.10 6.79 -11.33
C PHE A 208 1.18 5.67 -11.80
N ASP A 209 -0.11 5.67 -11.43
CA ASP A 209 -1.05 4.63 -11.80
C ASP A 209 -1.68 4.93 -13.17
N PRO A 210 -1.44 4.10 -14.21
CA PRO A 210 -2.05 4.30 -15.52
C PRO A 210 -3.58 4.22 -15.49
N LEU A 211 -4.17 3.46 -14.55
CA LEU A 211 -5.62 3.30 -14.42
C LEU A 211 -6.33 4.52 -13.81
N MET A 212 -5.58 5.43 -13.18
CA MET A 212 -6.11 6.67 -12.61
C MET A 212 -6.15 7.83 -13.63
N ARG A 213 -5.63 7.60 -14.84
CA ARG A 213 -5.67 8.58 -15.93
C ARG A 213 -7.08 8.71 -16.48
N GLY A 214 -7.56 9.94 -16.64
CA GLY A 214 -8.89 10.22 -17.20
C GLY A 214 -10.02 10.33 -16.17
N GLY A 215 -9.72 10.37 -14.87
CA GLY A 215 -10.72 10.63 -13.83
C GLY A 215 -11.65 9.43 -13.62
N SER A 216 -11.19 8.42 -12.89
CA SER A 216 -12.08 7.33 -12.51
C SER A 216 -13.12 7.82 -11.49
N GLU A 217 -14.41 7.79 -11.83
CA GLU A 217 -15.55 8.03 -10.92
C GLU A 217 -15.73 6.95 -9.82
N LYS A 218 -14.72 6.09 -9.60
CA LYS A 218 -14.82 5.03 -8.61
C LYS A 218 -14.62 5.63 -7.22
N SER A 219 -15.72 5.66 -6.45
CA SER A 219 -15.72 5.96 -5.02
C SER A 219 -14.80 4.99 -4.29
N PHE A 220 -13.63 5.46 -3.88
CA PHE A 220 -12.78 4.76 -2.92
C PHE A 220 -13.24 5.12 -1.51
N SER A 221 -12.99 4.22 -0.53
CA SER A 221 -13.22 4.54 0.88
C SER A 221 -12.47 5.83 1.22
N LYS A 222 -13.18 6.85 1.70
CA LYS A 222 -12.57 8.08 2.17
C LYS A 222 -11.45 7.71 3.14
N PRO A 223 -10.18 8.04 2.86
CA PRO A 223 -9.18 8.07 3.90
C PRO A 223 -9.72 9.03 4.96
N VAL A 224 -9.72 8.58 6.21
CA VAL A 224 -10.21 9.29 7.39
C VAL A 224 -10.07 10.80 7.29
#